data_AF-A0A645GEY1-F1
#
_entry.id   AF-A0A645GEY1-F1
#
_cell.length_a   1.000
_cell.length_b   1.000
_cell.length_c   1.000
_cell.angle_alpha   90.00
_cell.angle_beta   90.00
_cell.angle_gamma   90.00
#
_symmetry.space_group_name_H-M   'P 1'
#
loop_
_entity.id
_entity.type
_entity.pdbx_description
1 polymer ?
#
loop_
_entity_poly.entity_id
_entity_poly.type
_entity_poly.pdbx_seq_one_letter_code
_entity_poly.pdbx_strand_id
1 'polypeptide(L)' 'MTTKRPRYTVSVDNEIFQKIEDFRFEHRFQTRSEATVALIRMGIEALKEQEKAQKNKPTQKTDTDK' A
#
# COMPACT_ATOMS: atom_id res chain seq x y z
N MET A 1 -22.72 15.45 -14.20
CA MET A 1 -21.75 14.49 -14.79
C MET A 1 -21.17 13.65 -13.66
N THR A 2 -21.52 12.36 -13.61
CA THR A 2 -21.05 11.43 -12.56
C THR A 2 -19.55 11.18 -12.71
N THR A 3 -18.75 11.69 -11.77
CA THR A 3 -17.32 11.39 -11.73
C THR A 3 -17.12 9.88 -11.66
N LYS A 4 -16.47 9.27 -12.66
CA LYS A 4 -16.19 7.83 -12.81
C LYS A 4 -15.28 7.22 -11.72
N ARG A 5 -15.03 7.92 -10.62
CA ARG A 5 -14.13 7.47 -9.55
C ARG A 5 -14.96 6.92 -8.39
N PRO A 6 -14.91 5.61 -8.10
CA PRO A 6 -15.58 5.05 -6.93
C PRO A 6 -15.01 5.69 -5.68
N ARG A 7 -15.88 6.13 -4.77
CA ARG A 7 -15.50 6.71 -3.48
C ARG A 7 -15.68 5.66 -2.41
N TYR A 8 -14.71 5.55 -1.52
CA TYR A 8 -14.79 4.72 -0.34
C TYR A 8 -14.22 5.50 0.84
N THR A 9 -14.74 5.20 2.03
CA THR A 9 -14.33 5.83 3.28
C THR A 9 -13.52 4.81 4.07
N VAL A 10 -12.38 5.22 4.62
CA VAL A 10 -11.51 4.36 5.42
C VAL A 10 -11.29 5.02 6.77
N SER A 11 -11.49 4.26 7.83
CA SER A 11 -11.08 4.66 9.17
C SER A 11 -9.64 4.19 9.39
N VAL A 12 -8.77 5.08 9.82
CA VAL A 12 -7.36 4.80 10.07
C VAL A 12 -6.98 5.33 11.45
N ASP A 13 -5.96 4.72 12.05
CA ASP A 13 -5.39 5.20 13.30
C ASP A 13 -4.63 6.51 13.10
N ASN A 14 -4.45 7.27 14.19
CA ASN A 14 -3.77 8.57 14.17
C ASN A 14 -2.35 8.50 13.61
N GLU A 15 -1.62 7.42 13.88
CA GLU A 15 -0.26 7.23 13.36
C GLU A 15 -0.24 7.09 11.83
N ILE A 16 -1.17 6.33 11.28
CA ILE A 16 -1.31 6.14 9.82
C ILE A 16 -1.77 7.45 9.19
N PHE A 17 -2.70 8.15 9.84
CA PHE A 17 -3.16 9.45 9.39
C PHE A 17 -2.00 10.46 9.29
N GLN A 18 -1.14 10.52 10.30
CA GLN A 18 0.03 11.40 10.28
C GLN A 18 1.00 11.04 9.17
N LYS A 19 1.29 9.75 8.96
CA LYS A 19 2.14 9.29 7.84
C LYS A 19 1.59 9.68 6.47
N ILE A 20 0.26 9.64 6.29
CA ILE A 20 -0.37 10.07 5.04
C ILE A 20 -0.21 11.59 4.85
N GLU A 21 -0.35 12.38 5.92
CA GLU A 21 -0.12 13.82 5.87
C GLU A 21 1.35 14.15 5.57
N ASP A 22 2.30 13.52 6.25
CA ASP A 22 3.73 13.72 6.03
C ASP A 22 4.08 13.41 4.57
N PHE A 23 3.60 12.27 4.05
CA PHE A 23 3.76 11.89 2.65
C PHE A 23 3.13 12.91 1.68
N ARG A 24 1.95 13.45 2.02
CA ARG A 24 1.28 14.51 1.26
C ARG A 24 2.13 15.76 1.18
N PHE A 25 2.76 16.17 2.27
CA PHE A 25 3.65 17.34 2.30
C PHE A 25 4.95 17.12 1.54
N GLU A 26 5.61 15.98 1.74
CA GLU A 26 6.87 15.64 1.07
C GLU A 26 6.72 15.60 -0.45
N HIS A 27 5.65 14.96 -0.94
CA HIS A 27 5.40 14.77 -2.37
C HIS A 27 4.53 15.88 -2.96
N ARG A 28 4.18 16.89 -2.16
CA ARG A 28 3.39 18.08 -2.54
C ARG A 28 2.04 17.76 -3.17
N PHE A 29 1.36 16.73 -2.64
CA PHE A 29 0.01 16.38 -3.08
C PHE A 29 -1.02 17.40 -2.58
N GLN A 30 -1.94 17.79 -3.45
CA GLN A 30 -2.97 18.77 -3.12
C GLN A 30 -4.06 18.19 -2.21
N THR A 31 -4.36 16.90 -2.35
CA THR A 31 -5.44 16.25 -1.59
C THR A 31 -4.99 14.97 -0.90
N ARG A 32 -5.62 14.68 0.24
CA ARG A 32 -5.43 13.44 0.99
C ARG A 32 -5.76 12.21 0.14
N SER A 33 -6.87 12.27 -0.60
CA SER A 33 -7.29 11.19 -1.49
C SER A 33 -6.23 10.85 -2.53
N GLU A 34 -5.52 11.86 -3.07
CA GLU A 34 -4.47 11.64 -4.05
C GLU A 34 -3.22 11.02 -3.43
N ALA A 35 -2.80 11.53 -2.26
CA ALA A 35 -1.69 10.96 -1.49
C ALA A 35 -1.94 9.48 -1.12
N THR A 36 -3.14 9.16 -0.62
CA THR A 36 -3.52 7.77 -0.30
C THR A 36 -3.53 6.88 -1.54
N VAL A 37 -4.03 7.36 -2.68
CA VAL A 37 -4.03 6.58 -3.94
C VAL A 37 -2.61 6.30 -4.44
N ALA A 38 -1.71 7.29 -4.35
CA ALA A 38 -0.31 7.09 -4.70
C ALA A 38 0.37 6.04 -3.80
N LEU A 39 0.15 6.12 -2.48
CA LEU A 39 0.65 5.12 -1.52
C LEU A 39 0.11 3.72 -1.81
N ILE A 40 -1.19 3.58 -2.07
CA ILE A 40 -1.81 2.29 -2.40
C ILE A 40 -1.22 1.74 -3.70
N ARG A 41 -1.01 2.59 -4.72
CA ARG A 41 -0.43 2.16 -5.99
C ARG A 41 0.97 1.62 -5.82
N MET A 42 1.83 2.34 -5.09
CA MET A 42 3.18 1.88 -4.75
C MET A 42 3.15 0.60 -3.91
N GLY A 43 2.21 0.49 -2.95
CA GLY A 43 2.04 -0.72 -2.14
C GLY A 43 1.63 -1.94 -2.96
N ILE A 44 0.72 -1.80 -3.93
CA ILE A 44 0.31 -2.89 -4.83
C ILE A 44 1.47 -3.32 -5.74
N GLU A 45 2.25 -2.37 -6.25
CA GLU A 45 3.43 -2.67 -7.07
C GLU A 45 4.50 -3.43 -6.25
N ALA A 46 4.79 -2.96 -5.04
CA ALA A 46 5.72 -3.62 -4.12
C ALA A 46 5.25 -5.04 -3.74
N LEU A 47 3.95 -5.24 -3.48
CA LEU A 47 3.39 -6.57 -3.19
C LEU A 47 3.55 -7.52 -4.38
N LYS A 48 3.27 -7.07 -5.60
CA LYS A 48 3.47 -7.88 -6.82
C LYS A 48 4.93 -8.27 -7.03
N GLU A 49 5.86 -7.36 -6.74
CA GLU A 49 7.30 -7.66 -6.79
C GLU A 49 7.72 -8.69 -5.74
N GLN A 50 7.19 -8.56 -4.51
CA GLN A 50 7.43 -9.54 -3.45
C GLN A 50 6.86 -10.91 -3.80
N GLU A 51 5.66 -11.01 -4.38
CA GLU A 51 5.08 -12.28 -4.83
C GLU A 51 5.95 -12.94 -5.92
N LYS A 52 6.46 -12.15 -6.88
CA LYS A 52 7.39 -12.64 -7.91
C LYS A 52 8.72 -13.12 -7.31
N ALA A 53 9.25 -12.39 -6.33
CA ALA A 53 10.47 -12.77 -5.63
C ALA A 53 10.29 -14.02 -4.75
N GLN A 54 9.13 -14.18 -4.10
CA GLN A 54 8.80 -15.35 -3.30
C GLN A 54 8.55 -16.59 -4.14
N LYS A 55 7.98 -16.45 -5.35
CA LYS A 55 7.81 -17.57 -6.30
C LYS A 55 9.13 -18.14 -6.82
N ASN A 56 10.24 -17.42 -6.61
CA ASN A 56 11.59 -17.84 -6.97
C ASN A 56 12.44 -18.30 -5.76
N LYS A 57 11.86 -18.42 -4.56
CA LYS A 57 12.50 -19.15 -3.46
C LYS A 57 12.15 -20.64 -3.58
N PRO A 58 13.13 -21.55 -3.73
CA PRO A 58 12.86 -22.96 -3.58
C PRO A 58 12.35 -23.21 -2.15
N THR A 59 11.24 -23.93 -2.05
CA THR A 59 10.69 -24.46 -0.80
C THR A 59 11.79 -25.14 0.00
N GLN A 60 12.35 -24.45 0.99
CA GLN A 60 13.01 -25.15 2.08
C GLN A 60 11.90 -25.67 2.97
N LYS A 61 11.54 -26.93 2.71
CA LYS A 61 10.92 -27.78 3.72
C LYS A 61 11.88 -27.81 4.90
N THR A 62 11.44 -27.36 6.06
CA THR A 62 11.96 -27.87 7.32
C THR A 62 10.86 -28.72 7.92
N ASP A 63 10.85 -29.98 7.47
CA ASP A 63 10.68 -31.12 8.38
C ASP A 63 11.69 -30.94 9.52
N THR A 64 11.23 -30.94 10.77
CA THR A 64 11.86 -31.67 11.88
C THR A 64 10.85 -31.77 13.02
N ASP A 65 10.14 -32.90 13.01
CA ASP A 65 9.76 -33.73 14.16
C ASP A 65 10.47 -33.36 15.49
N LYS A 66 9.71 -32.96 16.53
CA LYS A 66 9.82 -33.54 17.87
C LYS A 66 8.67 -33.12 18.80
#